data_AF-A0A947NSN9-F1
#
_entry.id   AF-A0A947NSN9-F1
#
_cell.length_a   1.000
_cell.length_b   1.000
_cell.length_c   1.000
_cell.angle_alpha   90.00
_cell.angle_beta   90.00
_cell.angle_gamma   90.00
#
_symmetry.space_group_name_H-M   'P 1'
#
loop_
_entity.id
_entity.type
_entity.pdbx_description
1 polymer ?
#
loop_
_entity_poly.entity_id
_entity_poly.type
_entity_poly.pdbx_seq_one_letter_code
_entity_poly.pdbx_strand_id
1 'polypeptide(L)'
;MEKSKQVLNDFIISKSQFFNIADGEEEEVKFLYAESVTTNFGSKSINSIRYHLEVKGKELCWDRTSRALAAQMRLFSEGDYLLIKRTGERNKTVYKVEKVEI
;
A
#
# COMPACT_ATOMS: atom_id res chain seq x y z
N MET A 1 18.47 5.59 13.48
CA MET A 1 17.59 4.41 13.51
C MET A 1 18.41 3.20 13.95
N GLU A 2 17.93 2.41 14.91
CA GLU A 2 18.64 1.22 15.40
C GLU A 2 18.69 0.13 14.31
N LYS A 3 19.89 -0.36 13.98
CA LYS A 3 20.14 -1.43 12.98
C LYS A 3 19.20 -2.63 13.14
N SER A 4 18.88 -2.99 14.38
CA SER A 4 18.00 -4.13 14.69
C SER A 4 16.57 -3.94 14.18
N LYS A 5 16.02 -2.71 14.22
CA LYS A 5 14.67 -2.42 13.71
C LYS A 5 14.61 -2.57 12.19
N GLN A 6 15.68 -2.18 11.50
CA GLN A 6 15.79 -2.28 10.05
C GLN A 6 15.80 -3.74 9.60
N VAL A 7 16.63 -4.57 10.25
CA VAL A 7 16.70 -6.03 9.97
C VAL A 7 15.36 -6.73 10.22
N LEU A 8 14.64 -6.38 11.30
CA LEU A 8 13.32 -6.96 11.59
C LEU A 8 12.28 -6.53 10.54
N ASN A 9 12.28 -5.26 10.14
CA ASN A 9 11.39 -4.77 9.08
C ASN A 9 11.70 -5.45 7.74
N ASP A 10 12.97 -5.58 7.37
CA ASP A 10 13.37 -6.25 6.13
C ASP A 10 12.98 -7.73 6.15
N PHE A 11 13.09 -8.41 7.29
CA PHE A 11 12.63 -9.79 7.44
C PHE A 11 11.10 -9.91 7.26
N ILE A 12 10.31 -9.02 7.86
CA ILE A 12 8.85 -9.00 7.71
C ILE A 12 8.46 -8.74 6.25
N ILE A 13 9.08 -7.73 5.62
CA ILE A 13 8.81 -7.36 4.22
C ILE A 13 9.22 -8.49 3.27
N SER A 14 10.36 -9.15 3.51
CA SER A 14 10.84 -10.26 2.67
C SER A 14 9.87 -11.44 2.62
N LYS A 15 9.10 -11.68 3.70
CA LYS A 15 8.11 -12.76 3.78
C LYS A 15 6.68 -12.33 3.50
N SER A 16 6.37 -11.04 3.59
CA SER A 16 5.05 -10.53 3.29
C SER A 16 4.83 -10.43 1.78
N GLN A 17 3.69 -10.91 1.31
CA GLN A 17 3.17 -10.57 -0.02
C GLN A 17 2.38 -9.25 0.02
N PHE A 18 2.04 -8.77 1.21
CA PHE A 18 1.15 -7.62 1.39
C PHE A 18 1.89 -6.38 1.84
N PHE A 19 1.57 -5.27 1.21
CA PHE A 19 2.00 -3.94 1.59
C PHE A 19 1.28 -3.48 2.86
N ASN A 20 2.04 -2.99 3.84
CA ASN A 20 1.51 -2.48 5.09
C ASN A 20 2.33 -1.26 5.54
N ILE A 21 1.63 -0.23 6.03
CA ILE A 21 2.21 0.99 6.58
C ILE A 21 1.63 1.15 7.99
N ALA A 22 2.47 1.43 8.99
CA ALA A 22 2.01 1.72 10.34
C ALA A 22 1.31 3.09 10.40
N ASP A 23 0.56 3.36 11.48
CA ASP A 23 -0.06 4.68 11.62
C ASP A 23 1.00 5.77 11.83
N GLY A 24 0.84 6.91 11.14
CA GLY A 24 1.77 8.03 11.17
C GLY A 24 2.98 7.88 10.25
N GLU A 25 3.19 6.71 9.65
CA GLU A 25 4.30 6.44 8.74
C GLU A 25 3.95 6.75 7.28
N GLU A 26 5.00 6.93 6.48
CA GLU A 26 4.95 7.09 5.04
C GLU A 26 5.96 6.14 4.37
N GLU A 27 5.61 5.62 3.22
CA GLU A 27 6.49 4.73 2.46
C GLU A 27 6.47 5.15 0.99
N GLU A 28 7.66 5.24 0.41
CA GLU A 28 7.87 5.43 -1.02
C GLU A 28 7.68 4.10 -1.75
N VAL A 29 6.84 4.13 -2.77
CA VAL A 29 6.51 2.95 -3.58
C VAL A 29 6.50 3.32 -5.04
N LYS A 30 6.73 2.36 -5.92
CA LYS A 30 6.44 2.50 -7.34
C LYS A 30 5.11 1.81 -7.66
N PHE A 31 4.19 2.54 -8.27
CA PHE A 31 2.92 1.96 -8.69
C PHE A 31 3.12 1.11 -9.94
N LEU A 32 2.79 -0.17 -9.89
CA LEU A 32 2.96 -1.07 -11.04
C LEU A 32 1.66 -1.15 -11.85
N TYR A 33 0.58 -1.61 -11.24
CA TYR A 33 -0.75 -1.69 -11.85
C TYR A 33 -1.81 -1.94 -10.77
N ALA A 34 -3.08 -1.95 -11.14
CA ALA A 34 -4.19 -2.30 -10.25
C ALA A 34 -5.21 -3.22 -10.94
N GLU A 35 -5.77 -4.15 -10.17
CA GLU A 35 -6.81 -5.08 -10.65
C GLU A 35 -7.98 -5.19 -9.66
N SER A 36 -9.15 -5.56 -10.16
CA SER A 36 -10.31 -5.87 -9.30
C SER A 36 -10.19 -7.30 -8.82
N VAL A 37 -10.21 -7.49 -7.51
CA VAL A 37 -10.19 -8.82 -6.88
C VAL A 37 -11.35 -8.97 -5.90
N THR A 38 -11.89 -10.17 -5.82
CA THR A 38 -12.87 -10.51 -4.79
C THR A 38 -12.13 -11.07 -3.59
N THR A 39 -12.10 -10.34 -2.47
CA THR A 39 -11.54 -10.83 -1.21
C THR A 39 -12.65 -11.38 -0.32
N ASN A 40 -12.39 -12.53 0.31
CA ASN A 40 -13.29 -13.12 1.29
C ASN A 40 -12.92 -12.58 2.68
N PHE A 41 -13.77 -11.70 3.22
CA PHE A 41 -13.69 -11.25 4.61
C PHE A 41 -14.76 -11.99 5.42
N GLY A 42 -14.34 -13.08 6.08
CA GLY A 42 -15.25 -13.97 6.79
C GLY A 42 -16.20 -14.69 5.83
N SER A 43 -17.51 -14.54 6.03
CA SER A 43 -18.56 -15.14 5.20
C SER A 43 -19.04 -14.24 4.04
N LYS A 44 -18.42 -13.07 3.83
CA LYS A 44 -18.79 -12.12 2.78
C LYS A 44 -17.66 -11.93 1.78
N SER A 45 -17.97 -12.12 0.51
CA SER A 45 -17.12 -11.74 -0.62
C SER A 45 -17.29 -10.26 -0.89
N ILE A 46 -16.19 -9.50 -0.83
CA ILE A 46 -16.17 -8.05 -1.05
C ILE A 46 -15.32 -7.78 -2.28
N ASN A 47 -15.84 -6.95 -3.18
CA ASN A 47 -15.04 -6.44 -4.30
C ASN A 47 -14.06 -5.40 -3.77
N SER A 48 -12.77 -5.66 -3.97
CA SER A 48 -11.65 -4.82 -3.58
C SER A 48 -10.77 -4.54 -4.78
N ILE A 49 -10.02 -3.45 -4.73
CA ILE A 49 -8.96 -3.19 -5.70
C ILE A 49 -7.66 -3.67 -5.06
N ARG A 50 -6.91 -4.49 -5.80
CA ARG A 50 -5.55 -4.88 -5.47
C ARG A 50 -4.60 -3.98 -6.25
N TYR A 51 -3.82 -3.18 -5.52
CA TYR A 51 -2.73 -2.41 -6.11
C TYR A 51 -1.44 -3.23 -6.02
N HIS A 52 -0.74 -3.36 -7.13
CA HIS A 52 0.60 -3.93 -7.18
C HIS A 52 1.60 -2.79 -7.06
N LEU A 53 2.43 -2.84 -6.02
CA LEU A 53 3.37 -1.80 -5.65
C LEU A 53 4.76 -2.41 -5.52
N GLU A 54 5.78 -1.75 -6.05
CA GLU A 54 7.17 -2.12 -5.80
C GLU A 54 7.73 -1.27 -4.65
N VAL A 55 8.23 -1.94 -3.62
CA VAL A 55 8.84 -1.33 -2.43
C VAL A 55 10.23 -1.92 -2.28
N LYS A 56 11.26 -1.09 -2.37
CA LYS A 56 12.68 -1.50 -2.26
C LYS A 56 13.03 -2.67 -3.19
N GLY A 57 12.53 -2.63 -4.43
CA GLY A 57 12.77 -3.65 -5.45
C GLY A 57 11.97 -4.95 -5.28
N LYS A 58 11.01 -4.99 -4.36
CA LYS A 58 10.09 -6.13 -4.18
C LYS A 58 8.66 -5.73 -4.47
N GLU A 59 7.99 -6.52 -5.29
CA GLU A 59 6.55 -6.39 -5.53
C GLU A 59 5.73 -6.87 -4.33
N LEU A 60 4.79 -6.02 -3.91
CA LEU A 60 3.85 -6.24 -2.82
C LEU A 60 2.44 -5.88 -3.29
N CYS A 61 1.45 -6.65 -2.83
CA CYS A 61 0.04 -6.41 -3.11
C CYS A 61 -0.59 -5.56 -2.00
N TRP A 62 -1.49 -4.66 -2.37
CA TRP A 62 -2.22 -3.81 -1.44
C TRP A 62 -3.72 -3.84 -1.72
N ASP A 63 -4.47 -4.60 -0.92
CA ASP A 63 -5.90 -4.78 -1.14
C ASP A 63 -6.69 -3.70 -0.38
N ARG A 64 -7.45 -2.87 -1.09
CA ARG A 64 -8.26 -1.79 -0.48
C ARG A 64 -9.63 -1.68 -1.13
N THR A 65 -10.62 -1.35 -0.30
CA THR A 65 -12.03 -1.15 -0.69
C THR A 65 -12.43 0.33 -0.73
N SER A 66 -11.53 1.23 -0.37
CA SER A 66 -11.81 2.66 -0.25
C SER A 66 -11.96 3.33 -1.61
N ARG A 67 -13.15 3.87 -1.89
CA ARG A 67 -13.43 4.68 -3.09
C ARG A 67 -12.61 5.98 -3.12
N ALA A 68 -12.38 6.59 -1.96
CA ALA A 68 -11.60 7.83 -1.86
C ALA A 68 -10.12 7.59 -2.22
N LEU A 69 -9.57 6.43 -1.84
CA LEU A 69 -8.23 6.03 -2.26
C LEU A 69 -8.19 5.74 -3.76
N ALA A 70 -9.17 5.00 -4.30
CA ALA A 70 -9.25 4.72 -5.73
C ALA A 70 -9.33 6.02 -6.57
N ALA A 71 -10.07 7.02 -6.09
CA ALA A 71 -10.16 8.33 -6.72
C ALA A 71 -8.84 9.13 -6.70
N GLN A 72 -7.97 8.89 -5.71
CA GLN A 72 -6.61 9.44 -5.71
C GLN A 72 -5.72 8.65 -6.67
N MET A 73 -5.72 7.31 -6.57
CA MET A 73 -4.86 6.42 -7.36
C MET A 73 -5.07 6.55 -8.87
N ARG A 74 -6.30 6.83 -9.32
CA ARG A 74 -6.61 7.03 -10.75
C ARG A 74 -5.86 8.21 -11.39
N LEU A 75 -5.27 9.09 -10.60
CA LEU A 75 -4.53 10.27 -11.08
C LEU A 75 -3.08 9.94 -11.44
N PHE A 76 -2.60 8.74 -11.10
CA PHE A 76 -1.23 8.29 -11.33
C PHE A 76 -1.17 7.23 -12.42
N SER A 77 -0.03 7.17 -13.10
CA SER A 77 0.24 6.18 -14.15
C SER A 77 1.09 5.03 -13.62
N GLU A 78 0.99 3.88 -14.28
CA GLU A 78 1.90 2.76 -14.06
C GLU A 78 3.35 3.22 -14.25
N GLY A 79 4.23 2.84 -13.31
CA GLY A 79 5.62 3.27 -13.24
C GLY A 79 5.86 4.52 -12.39
N ASP A 80 4.82 5.27 -11.99
CA ASP A 80 4.97 6.46 -11.14
C ASP A 80 5.47 6.08 -9.73
N TYR A 81 6.38 6.90 -9.21
CA TYR A 81 6.81 6.82 -7.82
C TYR A 81 5.90 7.67 -6.95
N LEU A 82 5.38 7.06 -5.88
CA LEU A 82 4.37 7.59 -5.01
C LEU A 82 4.84 7.55 -3.56
N LEU A 83 4.52 8.59 -2.80
CA LEU A 83 4.62 8.61 -1.36
C LEU A 83 3.23 8.31 -0.78
N ILE A 84 3.09 7.18 -0.09
CA ILE A 84 1.84 6.81 0.57
C ILE A 84 1.97 7.09 2.06
N LYS A 85 1.13 7.97 2.57
CA LYS A 85 1.04 8.26 4.01
C LYS A 85 -0.22 7.66 4.61
N ARG A 86 -0.08 6.97 5.75
CA ARG A 86 -1.20 6.47 6.54
C ARG A 86 -1.44 7.36 7.75
N THR A 87 -2.68 7.80 7.92
CA THR A 87 -3.11 8.54 9.11
C THR A 87 -4.40 7.99 9.68
N GLY A 88 -4.47 7.87 11.00
CA GLY A 88 -5.67 7.51 11.74
C GLY A 88 -5.80 6.01 11.99
N GLU A 89 -6.39 5.68 13.14
CA GLU A 89 -6.55 4.30 13.60
C GLU A 89 -7.95 3.73 13.34
N ARG A 90 -8.01 2.40 13.18
CA ARG A 90 -9.25 1.62 13.04
C ARG A 90 -10.15 2.17 11.92
N ASN A 91 -11.33 2.66 12.30
CA ASN A 91 -12.39 3.11 11.40
C ASN A 91 -12.08 4.48 10.79
N LYS A 92 -11.01 5.15 11.24
CA LYS A 92 -10.58 6.48 10.80
C LYS A 92 -9.31 6.42 9.95
N THR A 93 -8.88 5.23 9.52
CA THR A 93 -7.71 5.12 8.66
C THR A 93 -7.96 5.79 7.31
N VAL A 94 -7.14 6.79 7.01
CA VAL A 94 -7.09 7.55 5.78
C VAL A 94 -5.70 7.36 5.17
N TYR A 95 -5.67 7.19 3.84
CA TYR A 95 -4.45 7.18 3.06
C TYR A 95 -4.40 8.42 2.20
N LYS A 96 -3.24 9.09 2.21
CA LYS A 96 -2.90 10.14 1.26
C LYS A 96 -1.81 9.61 0.34
N VAL A 97 -1.95 9.88 -0.95
CA VAL A 97 -1.02 9.45 -1.98
C VAL A 97 -0.58 10.66 -2.77
N GLU A 98 0.73 10.89 -2.84
CA GLU A 98 1.35 12.00 -3.54
C GLU A 98 2.41 11.48 -4.50
N LYS A 99 2.58 12.13 -5.66
CA LYS A 99 3.63 11.75 -6.62
C LYS A 99 4.97 12.30 -6.18
N VAL A 100 6.01 11.49 -6.26
CA VAL A 100 7.39 11.90 -6.01
C VAL A 100 8.07 12.14 -7.36
N GLU A 101 8.63 13.33 -7.54
CA GLU A 101 9.50 13.63 -8.68
C GLU A 101 10.90 13.07 -8.37
N ILE A 102 11.36 12.12 -9.20
CA ILE A 102 12.72 11.54 -9.16
C ILE A 102 13.55 12.17 -10.27
#